data_AF-A0A2V1CIF2-F1
#
_entry.id   AF-A0A2V1CIF2-F1
#
_cell.length_a   1.000
_cell.length_b   1.000
_cell.length_c   1.000
_cell.angle_alpha   90.00
_cell.angle_beta   90.00
_cell.angle_gamma   90.00
#
_symmetry.space_group_name_H-M   'P 1'
#
loop_
_entity.id
_entity.type
_entity.pdbx_description
1 polymer ?
#
loop_
_entity_poly.entity_id
_entity_poly.type
_entity_poly.pdbx_seq_one_letter_code
_entity_poly.pdbx_strand_id
1 'polypeptide(L)'
;MADEILDQVRELAEGQIDFEGQRLAEYLATALLAIFGAISFIVGYFQQDIKRALLIGLGGTAATFLLVVPPWPFFNRHPVKWLPVGGKESQSQGIVVDGQVVG
;
A
#
# COMPACT_ATOMS: atom_id res chain seq x y z
N MET A 1 15.78 20.14 -12.21
CA MET A 1 14.50 20.80 -11.84
C MET A 1 13.33 20.20 -12.60
N ALA A 2 13.23 20.33 -13.93
CA ALA A 2 12.12 19.75 -14.70
C ALA A 2 12.17 18.20 -14.72
N ASP A 3 13.35 17.62 -14.94
CA ASP A 3 13.52 16.15 -15.00
C ASP A 3 13.19 15.47 -13.67
N GLU A 4 13.55 16.11 -12.54
CA GLU A 4 13.27 15.61 -11.18
C GLU A 4 11.78 15.58 -10.86
N ILE A 5 11.01 16.56 -11.35
CA ILE A 5 9.54 16.57 -11.22
C ILE A 5 8.93 15.47 -12.10
N LEU A 6 9.47 15.23 -13.29
CA LEU A 6 9.01 14.15 -14.17
C LEU A 6 9.25 12.78 -13.54
N ASP A 7 10.40 12.57 -12.90
CA ASP A 7 10.72 11.34 -12.19
C ASP A 7 9.78 11.12 -10.99
N GLN A 8 9.50 12.17 -10.20
CA GLN A 8 8.53 12.08 -9.10
C GLN A 8 7.12 11.73 -9.59
N VAL A 9 6.67 12.36 -10.68
CA VAL A 9 5.36 12.06 -11.28
C VAL A 9 5.32 10.64 -11.82
N ARG A 10 6.44 10.17 -12.40
CA ARG A 10 6.57 8.80 -12.90
C ARG A 10 6.50 7.80 -11.76
N GLU A 11 7.24 7.98 -10.67
CA GLU A 11 7.15 7.11 -9.49
C GLU A 11 5.75 7.11 -8.88
N LEU A 12 5.10 8.28 -8.82
CA LEU A 12 3.72 8.40 -8.36
C LEU A 12 2.75 7.63 -9.26
N ALA A 13 2.95 7.69 -10.58
CA ALA A 13 2.15 6.98 -11.57
C ALA A 13 2.43 5.46 -11.58
N GLU A 14 3.66 5.04 -11.31
CA GLU A 14 4.03 3.64 -11.12
C GLU A 14 3.35 3.05 -9.88
N GLY A 15 3.03 3.89 -8.87
CA GLY A 15 2.09 3.51 -7.82
C GLY A 15 2.62 2.43 -6.88
N GLN A 16 3.94 2.27 -6.80
CA GLN A 16 4.53 1.20 -6.03
C GLN A 16 4.29 1.43 -4.53
N ILE A 17 3.64 0.47 -3.88
CA ILE A 17 3.43 0.43 -2.43
C ILE A 17 3.97 -0.90 -1.91
N ASP A 18 4.81 -0.85 -0.88
CA ASP A 18 5.39 -2.05 -0.25
C ASP A 18 4.31 -2.91 0.47
N PHE A 19 4.62 -4.16 0.81
CA PHE A 19 3.63 -5.07 1.39
C PHE A 19 3.08 -4.59 2.75
N GLU A 20 3.89 -3.95 3.58
CA GLU A 20 3.42 -3.42 4.87
C GLU A 20 2.52 -2.18 4.65
N GLY A 21 2.89 -1.35 3.67
CA GLY A 21 2.14 -0.21 3.20
C GLY A 21 0.80 -0.60 2.61
N GLN A 22 0.72 -1.66 1.81
CA GLN A 22 -0.54 -2.18 1.26
C GLN A 22 -1.50 -2.59 2.38
N ARG A 23 -0.99 -3.32 3.38
CA ARG A 23 -1.79 -3.69 4.55
C ARG A 23 -2.30 -2.44 5.29
N LEU A 24 -1.45 -1.45 5.50
CA LEU A 24 -1.83 -0.19 6.16
C LEU A 24 -2.85 0.59 5.32
N ALA A 25 -2.70 0.60 4.00
CA ALA A 25 -3.62 1.24 3.05
C ALA A 25 -5.02 0.60 3.15
N GLU A 26 -5.11 -0.73 3.18
CA GLU A 26 -6.38 -1.45 3.35
C GLU A 26 -7.08 -1.13 4.69
N TYR A 27 -6.31 -1.11 5.79
CA TYR A 27 -6.84 -0.74 7.10
C TYR A 27 -7.35 0.71 7.11
N LEU A 28 -6.59 1.65 6.56
CA LEU A 28 -6.99 3.05 6.47
C LEU A 28 -8.22 3.24 5.58
N ALA A 29 -8.26 2.61 4.41
CA ALA A 29 -9.42 2.71 3.51
C ALA A 29 -10.69 2.24 4.22
N THR A 30 -10.64 1.07 4.86
CA THR A 30 -11.77 0.49 5.56
C THR A 30 -12.22 1.38 6.72
N ALA A 31 -11.28 1.82 7.56
CA ALA A 31 -11.59 2.65 8.71
C ALA A 31 -12.17 4.01 8.31
N LEU A 32 -11.54 4.71 7.35
CA LEU A 32 -11.96 6.03 6.91
C LEU A 32 -13.32 5.99 6.22
N LEU A 33 -13.54 5.04 5.29
CA LEU A 33 -14.84 4.90 4.62
C LEU A 33 -15.95 4.54 5.62
N ALA A 34 -15.67 3.68 6.60
CA ALA A 34 -16.64 3.36 7.65
C ALA A 34 -16.99 4.59 8.50
N ILE A 35 -15.99 5.39 8.89
CA ILE A 35 -16.20 6.63 9.67
C ILE A 35 -17.02 7.64 8.87
N PHE A 36 -16.63 7.93 7.62
CA PHE A 36 -17.39 8.87 6.78
C PHE A 36 -18.79 8.36 6.46
N GLY A 37 -18.95 7.06 6.24
CA GLY A 37 -20.26 6.42 6.06
C GLY A 37 -21.16 6.58 7.29
N ALA A 38 -20.62 6.36 8.48
CA ALA A 38 -21.36 6.57 9.74
C ALA A 38 -21.75 8.03 9.93
N ILE A 39 -20.83 8.98 9.70
CA ILE A 39 -21.11 10.42 9.80
C ILE A 39 -22.17 10.84 8.77
N SER A 40 -22.01 10.41 7.52
CA SER A 40 -22.97 10.67 6.43
C SER A 40 -24.37 10.18 6.80
N PHE A 41 -24.47 8.95 7.32
CA PHE A 41 -25.73 8.37 7.75
C PHE A 41 -26.36 9.14 8.92
N ILE A 42 -25.61 9.42 9.98
CA ILE A 42 -26.08 10.14 11.17
C ILE A 42 -26.60 11.53 10.78
N VAL A 43 -25.79 12.30 10.04
CA VAL A 43 -26.14 13.66 9.62
C VAL A 43 -27.36 13.64 8.67
N GLY A 44 -27.36 12.73 7.70
CA GLY A 44 -28.47 12.54 6.77
C GLY A 44 -29.77 12.20 7.47
N TYR A 45 -29.71 11.31 8.46
CA TYR A 45 -30.86 10.90 9.25
C TYR A 45 -31.42 12.06 10.08
N PHE A 46 -30.60 12.79 10.84
CA PHE A 46 -31.10 13.90 11.65
C PHE A 46 -31.67 15.05 10.83
N GLN A 47 -31.09 15.32 9.66
CA GLN A 47 -31.55 16.41 8.79
C GLN A 47 -32.65 15.99 7.82
N GLN A 48 -32.99 14.69 7.77
CA GLN A 48 -33.96 14.12 6.84
C GLN A 48 -33.67 14.50 5.36
N ASP A 49 -32.40 14.66 5.01
CA ASP A 49 -31.93 15.11 3.69
C ASP A 49 -30.89 14.15 3.12
N ILE A 50 -31.31 13.35 2.14
CA ILE A 50 -30.47 12.36 1.47
C ILE A 50 -29.37 13.00 0.61
N LYS A 51 -29.57 14.22 0.10
CA LYS A 51 -28.55 14.91 -0.72
C LYS A 51 -27.36 15.30 0.14
N ARG A 52 -27.61 15.78 1.36
CA ARG A 52 -26.55 16.11 2.32
C ARG A 52 -25.79 14.87 2.76
N ALA A 53 -26.49 13.78 3.05
CA ALA A 53 -25.86 12.49 3.33
C ALA A 53 -24.94 12.06 2.18
N LEU A 54 -25.44 12.11 0.95
CA LEU A 54 -24.67 11.73 -0.25
C LEU A 54 -23.45 12.64 -0.44
N LEU A 55 -23.58 13.96 -0.28
CA LEU A 55 -22.46 14.89 -0.40
C LEU A 55 -21.37 14.61 0.63
N ILE A 56 -21.75 14.35 1.89
CA ILE A 56 -20.79 14.01 2.95
C ILE A 56 -20.12 12.66 2.64
N GLY A 57 -20.89 11.67 2.21
CA GLY A 57 -20.36 10.35 1.86
C GLY A 57 -19.39 10.42 0.68
N LEU A 58 -19.75 11.12 -0.40
CA LEU A 58 -18.90 11.32 -1.57
C LEU A 58 -17.64 12.13 -1.23
N GLY A 59 -17.78 13.21 -0.45
CA GLY A 59 -16.66 14.00 0.03
C GLY A 59 -15.70 13.16 0.88
N GLY A 60 -16.24 12.33 1.77
CA GLY A 60 -15.48 11.39 2.58
C GLY A 60 -14.75 10.34 1.74
N THR A 61 -15.42 9.73 0.77
CA THR A 61 -14.80 8.78 -0.17
C THR A 61 -13.67 9.43 -0.97
N ALA A 62 -13.89 10.63 -1.50
CA ALA A 62 -12.87 11.37 -2.22
C ALA A 62 -11.66 11.68 -1.31
N ALA A 63 -11.89 12.11 -0.07
CA ALA A 63 -10.83 12.33 0.91
C ALA A 63 -10.06 11.03 1.22
N THR A 64 -10.74 9.90 1.39
CA THR A 64 -10.09 8.60 1.59
C THR A 64 -9.23 8.21 0.39
N PHE A 65 -9.71 8.42 -0.84
CA PHE A 65 -8.89 8.16 -2.03
C PHE A 65 -7.64 9.02 -2.09
N LEU A 66 -7.74 10.31 -1.79
CA LEU A 66 -6.57 11.17 -1.72
C LEU A 66 -5.56 10.71 -0.66
N LEU A 67 -6.02 10.17 0.48
CA LEU A 67 -5.14 9.73 1.55
C LEU A 67 -4.53 8.34 1.32
N VAL A 68 -5.21 7.45 0.62
CA VAL A 68 -4.82 6.03 0.54
C VAL A 68 -4.27 5.63 -0.83
N VAL A 69 -4.77 6.21 -1.93
CA VAL A 69 -4.43 5.76 -3.29
C VAL A 69 -3.03 6.20 -3.73
N PRO A 70 -2.58 7.45 -3.52
CA PRO A 70 -1.23 7.83 -3.88
C PRO A 70 -0.19 7.03 -3.07
N PRO A 71 0.93 6.60 -3.67
CA PRO A 71 2.01 5.91 -2.99
C PRO A 71 2.84 6.87 -2.12
N TRP A 72 2.20 7.43 -1.08
CA TRP A 72 2.85 8.34 -0.15
C TRP A 72 4.10 7.70 0.46
N PRO A 73 5.13 8.50 0.81
CA PRO A 73 6.40 7.97 1.32
C PRO A 73 6.25 7.14 2.62
N PHE A 74 5.16 7.31 3.37
CA PHE A 74 4.90 6.50 4.56
C PHE A 74 4.42 5.07 4.26
N PHE A 75 3.93 4.81 3.05
CA PHE A 75 3.54 3.49 2.57
C PHE A 75 4.72 2.69 1.98
N ASN A 76 5.91 3.29 1.89
CA ASN A 76 7.10 2.70 1.27
C ASN A 76 8.31 2.66 2.23
N ARG A 77 8.05 2.48 3.54
CA ARG A 77 9.11 2.48 4.56
C ARG A 77 9.81 1.13 4.73
N HIS A 78 9.24 0.06 4.18
CA HIS A 78 9.69 -1.32 4.36
C HIS A 78 10.09 -1.90 3.00
N PRO A 79 11.25 -1.51 2.43
CA PRO A 79 11.68 -1.98 1.12
C PRO A 79 11.85 -3.50 1.14
N VAL A 80 11.18 -4.17 0.20
CA VAL A 80 11.24 -5.62 0.06
C VAL A 80 12.60 -6.03 -0.48
N LYS A 81 13.38 -6.76 0.33
CA LYS A 81 14.63 -7.37 -0.11
C LYS A 81 14.34 -8.68 -0.84
N TRP A 82 14.33 -8.63 -2.16
CA TRP A 82 14.21 -9.82 -2.98
C TRP A 82 15.45 -10.70 -2.86
N LEU A 83 15.26 -12.02 -2.71
CA LEU A 83 16.36 -12.97 -2.85
C LEU A 83 16.80 -13.02 -4.33
N PRO A 84 18.09 -13.27 -4.61
CA PRO A 84 18.55 -13.46 -5.98
C PRO A 84 17.78 -14.61 -6.63
N VAL A 85 17.33 -14.38 -7.86
CA VAL A 85 16.76 -15.42 -8.72
C VAL A 85 17.87 -16.41 -9.05
N GLY A 86 17.76 -17.60 -8.46
CA GLY A 86 18.86 -18.54 -8.35
C GLY A 86 19.52 -18.37 -7.00
N GLY A 87 19.22 -19.30 -6.09
CA GLY A 87 20.13 -19.55 -4.99
C GLY A 87 21.51 -19.66 -5.60
N LYS A 88 22.43 -18.76 -5.20
CA LYS A 88 23.85 -19.00 -5.47
C LYS A 88 24.06 -20.46 -5.12
N GLU A 89 24.55 -21.23 -6.09
CA GLU A 89 25.05 -22.57 -5.86
C GLU A 89 25.67 -22.55 -4.48
N SER A 90 25.00 -23.24 -3.54
CA SER A 90 25.67 -23.57 -2.29
C SER A 90 26.90 -24.29 -2.80
N GLN A 91 28.06 -23.63 -2.66
CA GLN A 91 29.37 -24.16 -3.06
C GLN A 91 29.29 -25.66 -2.90
N SER A 92 29.43 -26.42 -3.99
CA SER A 92 29.33 -27.87 -4.02
C SER A 92 29.93 -28.45 -2.74
N GLN A 93 29.09 -28.65 -1.72
CA GLN A 93 29.48 -29.34 -0.52
C GLN A 93 29.45 -30.77 -1.01
N GLY A 94 30.60 -31.23 -1.52
CA GLY A 94 30.76 -32.61 -1.95
C GLY A 94 30.16 -33.50 -0.88
N ILE A 95 29.37 -34.48 -1.32
CA ILE A 95 28.59 -35.33 -0.42
C ILE A 95 29.57 -35.97 0.55
N VAL A 96 29.51 -35.59 1.83
CA VAL A 96 30.40 -36.16 2.84
C VAL A 96 29.84 -37.53 3.22
N VAL A 97 30.52 -38.58 2.80
CA VAL A 97 30.30 -39.95 3.28
C VAL A 97 31.52 -40.32 4.11
N ASP A 98 31.31 -40.67 5.38
CA ASP A 98 32.35 -41.09 6.33
C ASP A 98 33.47 -40.06 6.60
N GLY A 99 33.14 -38.77 6.64
CA GLY A 99 34.08 -37.71 7.05
C GLY A 99 35.10 -37.31 5.99
N GLN A 100 34.96 -37.79 4.74
CA GLN A 100 35.70 -37.27 3.59
C GLN A 100 34.74 -36.71 2.53
N VAL A 101 35.11 -35.56 1.97
CA VAL A 101 34.39 -34.91 0.87
C VAL A 101 34.75 -35.66 -0.40
N VAL A 102 33.81 -36.45 -0.94
CA VAL A 102 33.95 -37.01 -2.30
C VAL A 102 33.25 -36.09 -3.29
N GLY A 103 34.04 -35.58 -4.23
CA GLY A 103 33.65 -34.82 -5.41
C GLY A 103 34.35 -35.40 -6.62
#